data_AF-A0A417YHV0-F1
#
_entry.id   AF-A0A417YHV0-F1
#
_cell.length_a   1.000
_cell.length_b   1.000
_cell.length_c   1.000
_cell.angle_alpha   90.00
_cell.angle_beta   90.00
_cell.angle_gamma   90.00
#
_symmetry.space_group_name_H-M   'P 1'
#
loop_
_entity.id
_entity.type
_entity.pdbx_description
1 polymer ?
#
loop_
_entity_poly.entity_id
_entity_poly.type
_entity_poly.pdbx_seq_one_letter_code
_entity_poly.pdbx_strand_id
1 'polypeptide(L)'
;MDKKILFGFLFLVFFIAFGAGMKLYDFYKSYDIPKLDQNVSLNNLNLNFEKETGLVQNLTEPQQIISLENINIDNLEEAYSLSRNLAKEGNKQDAISYLKEIVKLDPTNLVYINELRILYLEMKKTDLFLEFTQTLTETYEVKLNNALAYVDYLQSPDLGTANLGQKSVQSITILDEMLEENPYDLLARYARGLNNLYWPSGLQRTSKAIDDLTFCVSAEEKFGDQYFEFWPDCFITLGDAYVKDGDIEKGKQVWEKGEHKYPNNEGLKDRSNLSDKEAVKLVTEVRGIDIFQRPDASITNLNVIWE
;
A
#
# COMPACT_ATOMS: atom_id res chain seq x y z
N MET A 1 -26.11 -45.60 -17.99
CA MET A 1 -25.96 -44.64 -16.88
C MET A 1 -27.35 -44.19 -16.46
N ASP A 2 -27.70 -44.27 -15.18
CA ASP A 2 -29.01 -43.84 -14.69
C ASP A 2 -29.22 -42.34 -14.98
N LYS A 3 -30.39 -41.96 -15.50
CA LYS A 3 -30.75 -40.56 -15.79
C LYS A 3 -30.59 -39.67 -14.56
N LYS A 4 -30.81 -40.21 -13.35
CA LYS A 4 -30.61 -39.48 -12.09
C LYS A 4 -29.13 -39.15 -11.84
N ILE A 5 -28.23 -40.09 -12.15
CA ILE A 5 -26.78 -39.90 -12.00
C ILE A 5 -26.26 -38.86 -13.02
N LEU A 6 -26.73 -38.93 -14.27
CA LEU A 6 -26.39 -37.93 -15.28
C LEU A 6 -26.87 -36.52 -14.91
N PHE A 7 -28.11 -36.41 -14.40
CA PHE A 7 -28.66 -35.13 -13.96
C PHE A 7 -27.87 -34.54 -12.78
N GLY A 8 -27.53 -35.35 -11.77
CA GLY A 8 -26.73 -34.92 -10.64
C GLY A 8 -25.33 -34.44 -11.05
N PHE A 9 -24.69 -35.14 -12.00
CA PHE A 9 -23.39 -34.73 -12.53
C PHE A 9 -23.47 -33.40 -13.31
N LEU A 10 -24.45 -33.25 -14.21
CA LEU A 10 -24.65 -32.01 -14.97
C LEU A 10 -24.95 -30.82 -14.06
N PHE A 11 -25.73 -31.04 -13.00
CA PHE A 11 -26.00 -30.01 -11.99
C PHE A 11 -24.71 -29.60 -11.27
N LEU A 12 -23.90 -30.56 -10.78
CA LEU A 12 -22.61 -30.24 -10.14
C LEU A 12 -21.68 -29.44 -11.06
N VAL A 13 -21.55 -29.87 -12.33
CA VAL A 13 -20.74 -29.16 -13.33
C VAL A 13 -21.25 -27.74 -13.55
N PHE A 14 -22.57 -27.54 -13.62
CA PHE A 14 -23.16 -26.20 -13.74
C PHE A 14 -22.82 -25.32 -12.53
N PHE A 15 -22.90 -25.81 -11.30
CA PHE A 15 -22.55 -25.02 -10.11
C PHE A 15 -21.07 -24.63 -10.06
N ILE A 16 -20.17 -25.56 -10.46
CA ILE A 16 -18.74 -25.26 -10.54
C ILE A 16 -18.47 -24.20 -11.61
N ALA A 17 -19.05 -24.36 -12.81
CA ALA A 17 -18.90 -23.41 -13.90
C ALA A 17 -19.51 -22.05 -13.56
N PHE A 18 -20.68 -22.02 -12.92
CA PHE A 18 -21.34 -20.81 -12.47
C PHE A 18 -20.51 -20.10 -11.39
N GLY A 19 -20.02 -20.83 -10.38
CA GLY A 19 -19.15 -20.27 -9.34
C GLY A 19 -17.83 -19.72 -9.90
N ALA A 20 -17.20 -20.42 -10.85
CA ALA A 20 -16.02 -19.92 -11.56
C ALA A 20 -16.34 -18.68 -12.40
N GLY A 21 -17.49 -18.67 -13.08
CA GLY A 21 -17.97 -17.52 -13.86
C GLY A 21 -18.21 -16.28 -12.99
N MET A 22 -18.82 -16.44 -11.82
CA MET A 22 -19.00 -15.35 -10.85
C MET A 22 -17.67 -14.81 -10.34
N LYS A 23 -16.72 -15.69 -9.97
CA LYS A 23 -15.38 -15.26 -9.55
C LYS A 23 -14.62 -14.51 -10.66
N LEU A 24 -14.75 -14.97 -11.91
CA LEU A 24 -14.18 -14.25 -13.06
C LEU A 24 -14.84 -12.90 -13.27
N TYR A 25 -16.16 -12.81 -13.12
CA TYR A 25 -16.87 -11.54 -13.21
C TYR A 25 -16.39 -10.55 -12.14
N ASP A 26 -16.32 -10.96 -10.88
CA ASP A 26 -15.84 -10.11 -9.78
C ASP A 26 -14.37 -9.68 -9.95
N PHE A 27 -13.57 -10.54 -10.57
CA PHE A 27 -12.17 -10.26 -10.89
C PHE A 27 -12.01 -9.12 -11.91
N TYR A 28 -12.94 -8.96 -12.86
CA TYR A 28 -12.89 -7.91 -13.89
C TYR A 28 -13.81 -6.72 -13.63
N LYS A 29 -14.84 -6.85 -12.79
CA LYS A 29 -15.77 -5.77 -12.48
C LYS A 29 -15.06 -4.59 -11.81
N SER A 30 -15.35 -3.37 -12.23
CA SER A 30 -14.93 -2.14 -11.53
C SER A 30 -15.35 -2.14 -10.07
N TYR A 31 -14.59 -1.44 -9.24
CA TYR A 31 -14.95 -1.25 -7.83
C TYR A 31 -16.12 -0.28 -7.69
N ASP A 32 -16.92 -0.47 -6.63
CA ASP A 32 -17.90 0.52 -6.22
C ASP A 32 -17.19 1.60 -5.39
N ILE A 33 -17.02 2.78 -5.97
CA ILE A 33 -16.29 3.89 -5.36
C ILE A 33 -17.29 4.86 -4.73
N PRO A 34 -17.25 5.06 -3.40
CA PRO A 34 -18.15 5.98 -2.74
C PRO A 34 -17.82 7.42 -3.16
N LYS A 35 -18.86 8.25 -3.23
CA LYS A 35 -18.71 9.67 -3.57
C LYS A 35 -18.27 10.44 -2.33
N LEU A 36 -17.34 11.38 -2.51
CA LEU A 36 -16.91 12.29 -1.45
C LEU A 36 -17.92 13.43 -1.23
N ASP A 37 -19.10 13.13 -0.70
CA ASP A 37 -20.13 14.14 -0.38
C ASP A 37 -19.74 15.09 0.77
N GLN A 38 -20.53 16.12 1.03
CA GLN A 38 -20.20 17.16 2.01
C GLN A 38 -20.01 16.67 3.46
N ASN A 39 -20.46 15.46 3.80
CA ASN A 39 -20.36 14.92 5.16
C ASN A 39 -19.07 14.13 5.41
N VAL A 40 -18.31 13.80 4.36
CA VAL A 40 -17.02 13.12 4.50
C VAL A 40 -16.00 14.08 5.09
N SER A 41 -15.30 13.65 6.15
CA SER A 41 -14.22 14.37 6.85
C SER A 41 -12.89 13.63 6.75
N LEU A 42 -11.79 14.25 7.21
CA LEU A 42 -10.49 13.58 7.29
C LEU A 42 -10.48 12.34 8.17
N ASN A 43 -11.28 12.31 9.24
CA ASN A 43 -11.41 11.15 10.09
C ASN A 43 -12.04 9.97 9.32
N ASN A 44 -12.96 10.23 8.40
CA ASN A 44 -13.50 9.17 7.53
C ASN A 44 -12.44 8.64 6.55
N LEU A 45 -11.47 9.47 6.16
CA LEU A 45 -10.37 9.08 5.29
C LEU A 45 -9.22 8.36 6.02
N ASN A 46 -9.26 8.28 7.36
CA ASN A 46 -8.13 7.86 8.20
C ASN A 46 -6.86 8.69 7.96
N LEU A 47 -7.01 10.02 7.87
CA LEU A 47 -5.90 10.97 7.64
C LEU A 47 -5.62 11.87 8.84
N ASN A 48 -5.85 11.38 10.06
CA ASN A 48 -5.41 12.07 11.26
C ASN A 48 -4.13 11.41 11.76
N PHE A 49 -2.99 12.08 11.54
CA PHE A 49 -1.66 11.63 11.94
C PHE A 49 -1.04 12.57 13.00
N GLU A 50 -1.85 13.28 13.78
CA GLU A 50 -1.34 14.21 14.80
C GLU A 50 -0.44 13.49 15.83
N LYS A 51 -0.80 12.25 16.21
CA LYS A 51 -0.01 11.41 17.12
C LYS A 51 1.34 11.07 16.50
N GLU A 52 1.33 10.55 15.28
CA GLU A 52 2.51 10.11 14.53
C GLU A 52 3.46 11.27 14.22
N THR A 53 2.90 12.39 13.77
CA THR A 53 3.64 13.63 13.47
C THR A 53 4.25 14.20 14.74
N GLY A 54 3.46 14.28 15.83
CA GLY A 54 3.92 14.76 17.12
C GLY A 54 5.05 13.90 17.70
N LEU A 55 4.96 12.57 17.55
CA LEU A 55 6.03 11.66 17.90
C LEU A 55 7.30 12.03 17.13
N VAL A 56 7.27 12.03 15.80
CA VAL A 56 8.47 12.20 14.96
C VAL A 56 9.12 13.57 15.13
N GLN A 57 8.33 14.64 15.23
CA GLN A 57 8.83 16.01 15.41
C GLN A 57 9.48 16.24 16.78
N ASN A 58 9.04 15.52 17.81
CA ASN A 58 9.54 15.67 19.17
C ASN A 58 10.62 14.64 19.54
N LEU A 59 11.00 13.75 18.61
CA LEU A 59 12.07 12.77 18.87
C LEU A 59 13.38 13.48 19.20
N THR A 60 13.87 13.22 20.41
CA THR A 60 15.21 13.61 20.83
C THR A 60 16.16 12.43 20.79
N GLU A 61 17.45 12.71 20.71
CA GLU A 61 18.50 11.70 20.93
C GLU A 61 18.28 10.99 22.28
N PRO A 62 18.45 9.67 22.34
CA PRO A 62 18.25 8.91 23.57
C PRO A 62 19.27 9.37 24.63
N GLN A 63 18.80 9.63 25.85
CA GLN A 63 19.65 10.09 26.94
C GLN A 63 20.38 8.92 27.61
N GLN A 64 19.78 7.73 27.57
CA GLN A 64 20.31 6.51 28.14
C GLN A 64 20.05 5.32 27.20
N ILE A 65 20.96 4.35 27.25
CA ILE A 65 20.73 3.06 26.59
C ILE A 65 19.74 2.27 27.45
N ILE A 66 18.53 2.11 26.95
CA ILE A 66 17.52 1.22 27.54
C ILE A 66 17.78 -0.19 27.04
N SER A 67 17.86 -1.19 27.91
CA SER A 67 17.95 -2.59 27.46
C SER A 67 16.56 -3.13 27.06
N LEU A 68 16.52 -4.12 26.16
CA LEU A 68 15.28 -4.67 25.61
C LEU A 68 14.28 -5.12 26.70
N GLU A 69 14.77 -5.71 27.78
CA GLU A 69 13.94 -6.18 28.90
C GLU A 69 13.33 -5.07 29.75
N ASN A 70 13.80 -3.83 29.60
CA ASN A 70 13.35 -2.67 30.36
C ASN A 70 12.45 -1.73 29.52
N ILE A 71 12.16 -2.07 28.26
CA ILE A 71 11.21 -1.32 27.43
C ILE A 71 9.80 -1.49 28.00
N ASN A 72 9.12 -0.37 28.21
CA ASN A 72 7.76 -0.30 28.72
C ASN A 72 7.05 0.95 28.15
N ILE A 73 5.79 1.15 28.53
CA ILE A 73 4.97 2.25 27.99
C ILE A 73 5.54 3.65 28.26
N ASP A 74 6.26 3.82 29.38
CA ASP A 74 6.75 5.13 29.82
C ASP A 74 8.04 5.55 29.09
N ASN A 75 8.68 4.64 28.35
CA ASN A 75 9.96 4.89 27.66
C ASN A 75 9.97 4.48 26.18
N LEU A 76 8.80 4.31 25.56
CA LEU A 76 8.70 3.92 24.15
C LEU A 76 9.40 4.90 23.19
N GLU A 77 9.28 6.20 23.43
CA GLU A 77 9.90 7.22 22.55
C GLU A 77 11.43 7.15 22.60
N GLU A 78 12.01 6.97 23.79
CA GLU A 78 13.47 6.83 23.94
C GLU A 78 13.97 5.52 23.32
N ALA A 79 13.23 4.41 23.54
CA ALA A 79 13.53 3.14 22.90
C ALA A 79 13.42 3.22 21.37
N TYR A 80 12.45 3.99 20.86
CA TYR A 80 12.27 4.23 19.45
C TYR A 80 13.42 5.07 18.87
N SER A 81 13.79 6.18 19.50
CA SER A 81 14.98 6.97 19.11
C SER A 81 16.24 6.12 19.04
N LEU A 82 16.46 5.27 20.04
CA LEU A 82 17.58 4.32 20.05
C LEU A 82 17.51 3.34 18.86
N SER A 83 16.33 2.79 18.56
CA SER A 83 16.14 1.89 17.42
C SER A 83 16.47 2.57 16.09
N ARG A 84 16.09 3.83 15.91
CA ARG A 84 16.40 4.62 14.70
C ARG A 84 17.90 4.85 14.57
N ASN A 85 18.58 5.17 15.67
CA ASN A 85 20.03 5.36 15.67
C ASN A 85 20.76 4.08 15.31
N LEU A 86 20.36 2.94 15.88
CA LEU A 86 20.89 1.62 15.52
C LEU A 86 20.69 1.32 14.03
N ALA A 87 19.52 1.63 13.45
CA ALA A 87 19.26 1.45 12.03
C ALA A 87 20.17 2.32 11.16
N LYS A 88 20.35 3.61 11.52
CA LYS A 88 21.25 4.56 10.82
C LYS A 88 22.72 4.12 10.88
N GLU A 89 23.14 3.52 11.98
CA GLU A 89 24.48 2.93 12.16
C GLU A 89 24.66 1.60 11.40
N GLY A 90 23.60 1.10 10.74
CA GLY A 90 23.61 -0.16 9.99
C GLY A 90 23.33 -1.38 10.86
N ASN A 91 23.10 -1.22 12.17
CA ASN A 91 22.74 -2.28 13.10
C ASN A 91 21.22 -2.59 13.05
N LYS A 92 20.75 -2.98 11.87
CA LYS A 92 19.31 -3.20 11.59
C LYS A 92 18.69 -4.32 12.42
N GLN A 93 19.46 -5.36 12.77
CA GLN A 93 18.92 -6.50 13.52
C GLN A 93 18.60 -6.12 14.98
N ASP A 94 19.44 -5.28 15.59
CA ASP A 94 19.17 -4.76 16.92
C ASP A 94 18.01 -3.75 16.85
N ALA A 95 18.00 -2.83 15.88
CA ALA A 95 16.88 -1.92 15.66
C ALA A 95 15.53 -2.64 15.55
N ILE A 96 15.45 -3.72 14.77
CA ILE A 96 14.27 -4.59 14.68
C ILE A 96 13.89 -5.18 16.04
N SER A 97 14.86 -5.58 16.86
CA SER A 97 14.58 -6.16 18.17
C SER A 97 13.91 -5.14 19.10
N TYR A 98 14.37 -3.88 19.10
CA TYR A 98 13.73 -2.79 19.84
C TYR A 98 12.33 -2.50 19.31
N LEU A 99 12.18 -2.33 17.99
CA LEU A 99 10.89 -2.05 17.37
C LEU A 99 9.86 -3.15 17.60
N LYS A 100 10.26 -4.42 17.66
CA LYS A 100 9.34 -5.51 18.01
C LYS A 100 8.77 -5.36 19.41
N GLU A 101 9.58 -4.98 20.41
CA GLU A 101 9.08 -4.77 21.77
C GLU A 101 8.19 -3.52 21.83
N ILE A 102 8.57 -2.44 21.13
CA ILE A 102 7.77 -1.22 21.02
C ILE A 102 6.40 -1.51 20.41
N VAL A 103 6.34 -2.21 19.27
CA VAL A 103 5.09 -2.54 18.56
C VAL A 103 4.21 -3.50 19.35
N LYS A 104 4.77 -4.41 20.17
CA LYS A 104 3.95 -5.23 21.08
C LYS A 104 3.25 -4.39 22.15
N LEU A 105 3.89 -3.33 22.62
CA LEU A 105 3.37 -2.46 23.67
C LEU A 105 2.39 -1.41 23.13
N ASP A 106 2.63 -0.87 21.93
CA ASP A 106 1.71 0.02 21.23
C ASP A 106 1.53 -0.39 19.76
N PRO A 107 0.68 -1.40 19.47
CA PRO A 107 0.37 -1.82 18.11
C PRO A 107 -0.51 -0.82 17.35
N THR A 108 -0.97 0.25 18.01
CA THR A 108 -1.83 1.29 17.42
C THR A 108 -1.05 2.49 16.90
N ASN A 109 0.28 2.47 16.99
CA ASN A 109 1.12 3.54 16.47
C ASN A 109 1.65 3.15 15.09
N LEU A 110 1.17 3.86 14.07
CA LEU A 110 1.48 3.53 12.67
C LEU A 110 2.97 3.72 12.34
N VAL A 111 3.65 4.67 13.00
CA VAL A 111 5.08 4.94 12.82
C VAL A 111 5.92 3.71 13.16
N TYR A 112 5.71 3.14 14.35
CA TYR A 112 6.52 2.02 14.84
C TYR A 112 6.41 0.78 13.96
N ILE A 113 5.18 0.40 13.62
CA ILE A 113 4.95 -0.81 12.82
C ILE A 113 5.35 -0.60 11.34
N ASN A 114 5.18 0.61 10.80
CA ASN A 114 5.66 0.94 9.46
C ASN A 114 7.19 0.85 9.39
N GLU A 115 7.90 1.47 10.34
CA GLU A 115 9.37 1.42 10.34
C GLU A 115 9.89 -0.01 10.54
N LEU A 116 9.24 -0.80 11.39
CA LEU A 116 9.54 -2.23 11.53
C LEU A 116 9.37 -2.97 10.19
N ARG A 117 8.25 -2.75 9.48
CA ARG A 117 8.01 -3.35 8.15
C ARG A 117 9.10 -2.95 7.16
N ILE A 118 9.45 -1.67 7.10
CA ILE A 118 10.48 -1.16 6.17
C ILE A 118 11.85 -1.79 6.47
N LEU A 119 12.27 -1.90 7.74
CA LEU A 119 13.53 -2.59 8.07
C LEU A 119 13.51 -4.06 7.66
N TYR A 120 12.39 -4.77 7.86
CA TYR A 120 12.25 -6.15 7.38
C TYR A 120 12.31 -6.23 5.85
N LEU A 121 11.68 -5.31 5.13
CA LEU A 121 11.73 -5.22 3.67
C LEU A 121 13.16 -5.01 3.16
N GLU A 122 13.89 -4.05 3.74
CA GLU A 122 15.28 -3.76 3.39
C GLU A 122 16.20 -4.97 3.59
N MET A 123 15.93 -5.76 4.64
CA MET A 123 16.65 -7.00 4.92
C MET A 123 16.16 -8.20 4.10
N LYS A 124 15.16 -8.02 3.22
CA LYS A 124 14.48 -9.10 2.47
C LYS A 124 13.90 -10.20 3.38
N LYS A 125 13.41 -9.81 4.55
CA LYS A 125 12.89 -10.68 5.61
C LYS A 125 11.40 -10.44 5.87
N THR A 126 10.63 -10.06 4.85
CA THR A 126 9.20 -9.72 4.98
C THR A 126 8.34 -10.86 5.56
N ASP A 127 8.72 -12.14 5.40
CA ASP A 127 7.95 -13.27 5.96
C ASP A 127 8.04 -13.25 7.49
N LEU A 128 9.20 -12.88 8.03
CA LEU A 128 9.39 -12.74 9.49
C LEU A 128 8.59 -11.58 10.07
N PHE A 129 8.34 -10.51 9.28
CA PHE A 129 7.43 -9.44 9.67
C PHE A 129 5.99 -9.98 9.77
N LEU A 130 5.53 -10.70 8.73
CA LEU A 130 4.19 -11.29 8.70
C LEU A 130 3.98 -12.35 9.80
N GLU A 131 5.00 -13.16 10.10
CA GLU A 131 4.96 -14.10 11.22
C GLU A 131 4.87 -13.37 12.58
N PHE A 132 5.59 -12.26 12.72
CA PHE A 132 5.54 -11.46 13.94
C PHE A 132 4.16 -10.81 14.13
N THR A 133 3.56 -10.22 13.10
CA THR A 133 2.27 -9.53 13.22
C THR A 133 1.12 -10.48 13.55
N GLN A 134 1.22 -11.77 13.23
CA GLN A 134 0.27 -12.80 13.69
C GLN A 134 0.25 -12.97 15.22
N THR A 135 1.28 -12.50 15.92
CA THR A 135 1.35 -12.55 17.39
C THR A 135 0.77 -11.30 18.06
N LEU A 136 0.42 -10.27 17.28
CA LEU A 136 -0.12 -9.01 17.78
C LEU A 136 -1.63 -9.07 17.88
N THR A 137 -2.19 -8.15 18.67
CA THR A 137 -3.62 -7.86 18.60
C THR A 137 -3.91 -7.20 17.26
N GLU A 138 -4.95 -7.65 16.59
CA GLU A 138 -5.35 -7.08 15.30
C GLU A 138 -5.92 -5.67 15.51
N THR A 139 -5.22 -4.68 14.93
CA THR A 139 -5.61 -3.27 14.88
C THR A 139 -5.65 -2.80 13.43
N TYR A 140 -6.15 -1.59 13.19
CA TYR A 140 -6.11 -0.96 11.87
C TYR A 140 -4.67 -0.91 11.31
N GLU A 141 -3.72 -0.46 12.12
CA GLU A 141 -2.31 -0.26 11.75
C GLU A 141 -1.63 -1.58 11.41
N VAL A 142 -1.95 -2.64 12.16
CA VAL A 142 -1.48 -4.02 11.90
C VAL A 142 -2.06 -4.56 10.60
N LYS A 143 -3.38 -4.41 10.36
CA LYS A 143 -4.02 -4.83 9.10
C LYS A 143 -3.41 -4.11 7.90
N LEU A 144 -3.29 -2.78 7.97
CA LEU A 144 -2.73 -1.96 6.89
C LEU A 144 -1.29 -2.38 6.57
N ASN A 145 -0.43 -2.54 7.59
CA ASN A 145 0.96 -2.92 7.35
C ASN A 145 1.11 -4.37 6.89
N ASN A 146 0.23 -5.28 7.28
CA ASN A 146 0.18 -6.62 6.70
C ASN A 146 -0.17 -6.57 5.20
N ALA A 147 -1.19 -5.81 4.84
CA ALA A 147 -1.57 -5.62 3.44
C ALA A 147 -0.43 -5.00 2.62
N LEU A 148 0.26 -3.99 3.15
CA LEU A 148 1.41 -3.36 2.50
C LEU A 148 2.62 -4.29 2.41
N ALA A 149 2.90 -5.11 3.44
CA ALA A 149 3.97 -6.12 3.39
C ALA A 149 3.75 -7.15 2.26
N TYR A 150 2.49 -7.51 1.99
CA TYR A 150 2.14 -8.32 0.83
C TYR A 150 2.29 -7.58 -0.51
N VAL A 151 2.10 -6.26 -0.55
CA VAL A 151 2.45 -5.44 -1.74
C VAL A 151 3.96 -5.40 -1.93
N ASP A 152 4.74 -5.28 -0.84
CA ASP A 152 6.20 -5.30 -0.89
C ASP A 152 6.74 -6.60 -1.48
N TYR A 153 6.04 -7.71 -1.26
CA TYR A 153 6.36 -8.99 -1.88
C TYR A 153 6.29 -8.97 -3.40
N LEU A 154 5.43 -8.15 -3.98
CA LEU A 154 5.31 -8.01 -5.44
C LEU A 154 6.61 -7.48 -6.06
N GLN A 155 7.49 -6.92 -5.24
CA GLN A 155 8.81 -6.46 -5.60
C GLN A 155 9.89 -7.56 -5.59
N SER A 156 9.53 -8.81 -5.29
CA SER A 156 10.48 -9.93 -5.16
C SER A 156 10.38 -10.88 -6.37
N PRO A 157 11.09 -10.62 -7.50
CA PRO A 157 10.94 -11.40 -8.73
C PRO A 157 11.30 -12.89 -8.54
N ASP A 158 12.13 -13.21 -7.55
CA ASP A 158 12.58 -14.57 -7.22
C ASP A 158 11.45 -15.51 -6.76
N LEU A 159 10.30 -14.96 -6.33
CA LEU A 159 9.17 -15.77 -5.86
C LEU A 159 8.41 -16.49 -6.97
N GLY A 160 8.57 -16.07 -8.22
CA GLY A 160 7.82 -16.57 -9.37
C GLY A 160 6.36 -16.08 -9.39
N THR A 161 5.80 -16.01 -10.60
CA THR A 161 4.49 -15.37 -10.87
C THR A 161 3.34 -15.94 -10.04
N ALA A 162 3.33 -17.26 -9.77
CA ALA A 162 2.26 -17.89 -9.00
C ALA A 162 2.22 -17.42 -7.54
N ASN A 163 3.37 -17.36 -6.87
CA ASN A 163 3.45 -16.89 -5.49
C ASN A 163 3.18 -15.38 -5.40
N LEU A 164 3.66 -14.61 -6.38
CA LEU A 164 3.37 -13.17 -6.45
C LEU A 164 1.85 -12.92 -6.59
N GLY A 165 1.17 -13.69 -7.43
CA GLY A 165 -0.29 -13.65 -7.54
C GLY A 165 -0.99 -14.01 -6.22
N GLN A 166 -0.51 -15.01 -5.48
CA GLN A 166 -1.08 -15.36 -4.17
C GLN A 166 -0.90 -14.24 -3.15
N LYS A 167 0.32 -13.69 -3.02
CA LYS A 167 0.62 -12.58 -2.09
C LYS A 167 -0.20 -11.33 -2.44
N SER A 168 -0.35 -11.02 -3.73
CA SER A 168 -1.23 -9.95 -4.19
C SER A 168 -2.68 -10.17 -3.75
N VAL A 169 -3.23 -11.37 -3.95
CA VAL A 169 -4.59 -11.70 -3.52
C VAL A 169 -4.75 -11.58 -2.01
N GLN A 170 -3.77 -12.02 -1.21
CA GLN A 170 -3.80 -11.88 0.25
C GLN A 170 -3.89 -10.40 0.69
N SER A 171 -3.08 -9.54 0.10
CA SER A 171 -3.16 -8.09 0.32
C SER A 171 -4.54 -7.54 -0.05
N ILE A 172 -5.07 -7.89 -1.23
CA ILE A 172 -6.38 -7.41 -1.69
C ILE A 172 -7.49 -7.88 -0.76
N THR A 173 -7.46 -9.12 -0.28
CA THR A 173 -8.46 -9.61 0.69
C THR A 173 -8.46 -8.76 1.96
N ILE A 174 -7.30 -8.48 2.55
CA ILE A 174 -7.21 -7.63 3.75
C ILE A 174 -7.75 -6.22 3.46
N LEU A 175 -7.39 -5.65 2.31
CA LEU A 175 -7.80 -4.30 1.92
C LEU A 175 -9.29 -4.21 1.60
N ASP A 176 -9.88 -5.26 1.02
CA ASP A 176 -11.32 -5.37 0.80
C ASP A 176 -12.05 -5.39 2.14
N GLU A 177 -11.60 -6.17 3.12
CA GLU A 177 -12.16 -6.20 4.48
C GLU A 177 -12.08 -4.81 5.16
N MET A 178 -10.93 -4.14 5.07
CA MET A 178 -10.77 -2.78 5.60
C MET A 178 -11.72 -1.78 4.94
N LEU A 179 -11.97 -1.92 3.63
CA LEU A 179 -12.86 -1.03 2.87
C LEU A 179 -14.34 -1.38 3.04
N GLU A 180 -14.67 -2.60 3.47
CA GLU A 180 -16.00 -2.95 3.95
C GLU A 180 -16.28 -2.28 5.31
N GLU A 181 -15.29 -2.22 6.21
CA GLU A 181 -15.38 -1.54 7.51
C GLU A 181 -15.42 -0.01 7.35
N ASN A 182 -14.53 0.55 6.52
CA ASN A 182 -14.48 1.97 6.20
C ASN A 182 -14.29 2.19 4.69
N PRO A 183 -15.38 2.42 3.93
CA PRO A 183 -15.30 2.64 2.49
C PRO A 183 -14.52 3.88 2.07
N TYR A 184 -14.25 4.83 2.98
CA TYR A 184 -13.55 6.06 2.66
C TYR A 184 -12.06 6.01 2.97
N ASP A 185 -11.55 4.90 3.51
CA ASP A 185 -10.14 4.77 3.90
C ASP A 185 -9.18 5.04 2.73
N LEU A 186 -8.42 6.14 2.84
CA LEU A 186 -7.57 6.57 1.75
C LEU A 186 -6.36 5.65 1.56
N LEU A 187 -5.70 5.26 2.67
CA LEU A 187 -4.48 4.46 2.60
C LEU A 187 -4.79 3.04 2.12
N ALA A 188 -5.91 2.46 2.55
CA ALA A 188 -6.36 1.16 2.06
C ALA A 188 -6.69 1.20 0.56
N ARG A 189 -7.36 2.25 0.08
CA ARG A 189 -7.62 2.45 -1.37
C ARG A 189 -6.33 2.61 -2.14
N TYR A 190 -5.42 3.47 -1.67
CA TYR A 190 -4.14 3.66 -2.32
C TYR A 190 -3.34 2.35 -2.40
N ALA A 191 -3.25 1.60 -1.30
CA ALA A 191 -2.59 0.30 -1.27
C ALA A 191 -3.22 -0.71 -2.22
N ARG A 192 -4.57 -0.76 -2.31
CA ARG A 192 -5.29 -1.68 -3.21
C ARG A 192 -5.12 -1.27 -4.66
N GLY A 193 -5.10 0.03 -4.93
CA GLY A 193 -4.79 0.61 -6.22
C GLY A 193 -3.38 0.23 -6.68
N LEU A 194 -2.38 0.44 -5.82
CA LEU A 194 -0.99 0.03 -6.07
C LEU A 194 -0.87 -1.46 -6.35
N ASN A 195 -1.50 -2.29 -5.52
CA ASN A 195 -1.47 -3.72 -5.70
C ASN A 195 -2.00 -4.13 -7.08
N ASN A 196 -3.19 -3.65 -7.46
CA ASN A 196 -3.77 -3.91 -8.78
C ASN A 196 -2.89 -3.37 -9.91
N LEU A 197 -2.25 -2.21 -9.72
CA LEU A 197 -1.37 -1.58 -10.70
C LEU A 197 -0.14 -2.45 -11.01
N TYR A 198 0.32 -3.30 -10.10
CA TYR A 198 1.48 -4.19 -10.33
C TYR A 198 1.17 -5.44 -11.15
N TRP A 199 -0.10 -5.77 -11.37
CA TRP A 199 -0.44 -6.93 -12.19
C TRP A 199 0.02 -6.75 -13.65
N PRO A 200 0.35 -7.84 -14.35
CA PRO A 200 0.55 -7.84 -15.79
C PRO A 200 -0.62 -7.18 -16.52
N SER A 201 -0.36 -6.32 -17.50
CA SER A 201 -1.43 -5.62 -18.23
C SER A 201 -2.42 -6.58 -18.91
N GLY A 202 -1.97 -7.77 -19.31
CA GLY A 202 -2.82 -8.82 -19.90
C GLY A 202 -3.91 -9.37 -18.97
N LEU A 203 -3.83 -9.11 -17.67
CA LEU A 203 -4.82 -9.54 -16.68
C LEU A 203 -5.87 -8.47 -16.36
N GLN A 204 -5.82 -7.31 -17.04
CA GLN A 204 -6.87 -6.26 -17.03
C GLN A 204 -7.25 -5.78 -15.61
N ARG A 205 -6.25 -5.65 -14.73
CA ARG A 205 -6.42 -5.15 -13.36
C ARG A 205 -6.20 -3.64 -13.23
N THR A 206 -5.66 -3.01 -14.28
CA THR A 206 -5.37 -1.57 -14.28
C THR A 206 -6.61 -0.71 -14.11
N SER A 207 -7.77 -1.12 -14.63
CA SER A 207 -9.04 -0.42 -14.42
C SER A 207 -9.44 -0.33 -12.94
N LYS A 208 -9.26 -1.42 -12.18
CA LYS A 208 -9.46 -1.44 -10.72
C LYS A 208 -8.48 -0.52 -10.00
N ALA A 209 -7.22 -0.46 -10.46
CA ALA A 209 -6.26 0.49 -9.92
C ALA A 209 -6.70 1.93 -10.16
N ILE A 210 -7.17 2.25 -11.37
CA ILE A 210 -7.70 3.57 -11.73
C ILE A 210 -8.88 3.95 -10.84
N ASP A 211 -9.80 3.04 -10.55
CA ASP A 211 -10.96 3.30 -9.69
C ASP A 211 -10.54 3.81 -8.29
N ASP A 212 -9.64 3.07 -7.61
CA ASP A 212 -9.16 3.45 -6.27
C ASP A 212 -8.27 4.70 -6.30
N LEU A 213 -7.37 4.82 -7.28
CA LEU A 213 -6.45 5.96 -7.37
C LEU A 213 -7.17 7.26 -7.78
N THR A 214 -8.26 7.15 -8.54
CA THR A 214 -9.15 8.30 -8.84
C THR A 214 -9.82 8.81 -7.57
N PHE A 215 -10.23 7.90 -6.66
CA PHE A 215 -10.72 8.31 -5.35
C PHE A 215 -9.65 9.06 -4.57
N CYS A 216 -8.40 8.59 -4.58
CA CYS A 216 -7.31 9.25 -3.84
C CYS A 216 -7.05 10.67 -4.36
N VAL A 217 -6.99 10.87 -5.67
CA VAL A 217 -6.88 12.21 -6.27
C VAL A 217 -8.12 13.07 -5.97
N SER A 218 -9.32 12.49 -5.96
CA SER A 218 -10.54 13.23 -5.59
C SER A 218 -10.54 13.67 -4.12
N ALA A 219 -9.96 12.86 -3.23
CA ALA A 219 -9.78 13.21 -1.82
C ALA A 219 -8.79 14.36 -1.66
N GLU A 220 -7.65 14.28 -2.37
CA GLU A 220 -6.69 15.38 -2.45
C GLU A 220 -7.36 16.67 -2.95
N GLU A 221 -8.13 16.62 -4.04
CA GLU A 221 -8.79 17.80 -4.59
C GLU A 221 -9.75 18.48 -3.61
N LYS A 222 -10.34 17.69 -2.69
CA LYS A 222 -11.29 18.17 -1.70
C LYS A 222 -10.62 18.62 -0.39
N PHE A 223 -9.56 17.97 0.03
CA PHE A 223 -8.94 18.15 1.35
C PHE A 223 -7.49 18.65 1.30
N GLY A 224 -6.95 18.89 0.11
CA GLY A 224 -5.55 19.23 -0.14
C GLY A 224 -5.06 20.56 0.42
N ASP A 225 -5.97 21.40 0.95
CA ASP A 225 -5.61 22.56 1.75
C ASP A 225 -4.87 22.14 3.04
N GLN A 226 -5.10 20.90 3.50
CA GLN A 226 -4.26 20.25 4.50
C GLN A 226 -3.13 19.56 3.75
N TYR A 227 -1.94 20.15 3.85
CA TYR A 227 -0.77 19.64 3.15
C TYR A 227 -0.34 18.31 3.75
N PHE A 228 -0.31 17.28 2.90
CA PHE A 228 0.32 16.00 3.17
C PHE A 228 1.34 15.75 2.04
N GLU A 229 2.59 15.41 2.37
CA GLU A 229 3.63 15.15 1.35
C GLU A 229 3.30 13.94 0.46
N PHE A 230 2.38 13.09 0.91
CA PHE A 230 1.82 11.96 0.18
C PHE A 230 0.94 12.37 -1.02
N TRP A 231 0.44 13.60 -1.09
CA TRP A 231 -0.50 13.99 -2.14
C TRP A 231 0.03 13.91 -3.58
N PRO A 232 1.25 14.39 -3.88
CA PRO A 232 1.89 14.15 -5.18
C PRO A 232 1.85 12.70 -5.65
N ASP A 233 2.02 11.73 -4.75
CA ASP A 233 2.07 10.31 -5.11
C ASP A 233 0.73 9.78 -5.62
N CYS A 234 -0.39 10.37 -5.17
CA CYS A 234 -1.72 10.06 -5.71
C CYS A 234 -1.81 10.42 -7.21
N PHE A 235 -1.32 11.60 -7.59
CA PHE A 235 -1.29 12.05 -8.99
C PHE A 235 -0.32 11.23 -9.83
N ILE A 236 0.90 11.02 -9.34
CA ILE A 236 1.92 10.20 -10.01
C ILE A 236 1.34 8.83 -10.34
N THR A 237 0.79 8.16 -9.33
CA THR A 237 0.33 6.78 -9.44
C THR A 237 -0.93 6.66 -10.29
N LEU A 238 -1.89 7.60 -10.19
CA LEU A 238 -3.06 7.61 -11.07
C LEU A 238 -2.66 7.82 -12.54
N GLY A 239 -1.75 8.76 -12.81
CA GLY A 239 -1.27 8.98 -14.17
C GLY A 239 -0.52 7.76 -14.72
N ASP A 240 0.33 7.13 -13.90
CA ASP A 240 0.99 5.86 -14.24
C ASP A 240 -0.04 4.76 -14.58
N ALA A 241 -1.14 4.69 -13.84
CA ALA A 241 -2.22 3.74 -14.11
C ALA A 241 -2.90 3.99 -15.46
N TYR A 242 -3.23 5.23 -15.80
CA TYR A 242 -3.81 5.56 -17.12
C TYR A 242 -2.85 5.25 -18.27
N VAL A 243 -1.57 5.60 -18.15
CA VAL A 243 -0.58 5.27 -19.18
C VAL A 243 -0.44 3.75 -19.33
N LYS A 244 -0.44 2.99 -18.24
CA LYS A 244 -0.40 1.52 -18.29
C LYS A 244 -1.65 0.91 -18.92
N ASP A 245 -2.81 1.55 -18.76
CA ASP A 245 -4.08 1.16 -19.39
C ASP A 245 -4.12 1.51 -20.89
N GLY A 246 -3.19 2.34 -21.35
CA GLY A 246 -3.07 2.79 -22.74
C GLY A 246 -3.69 4.17 -23.00
N ASP A 247 -4.30 4.80 -22.00
CA ASP A 247 -4.81 6.18 -22.07
C ASP A 247 -3.70 7.17 -21.72
N ILE A 248 -2.72 7.27 -22.61
CA ILE A 248 -1.49 8.05 -22.39
C ILE A 248 -1.81 9.54 -22.21
N GLU A 249 -2.74 10.07 -23.01
CA GLU A 249 -3.14 11.48 -22.95
C GLU A 249 -3.71 11.81 -21.56
N LYS A 250 -4.64 10.99 -21.05
CA LYS A 250 -5.23 11.21 -19.73
C LYS A 250 -4.21 11.04 -18.61
N GLY A 251 -3.29 10.07 -18.72
CA GLY A 251 -2.23 9.90 -17.74
C GLY A 251 -1.34 11.14 -17.61
N LYS A 252 -0.96 11.74 -18.74
CA LYS A 252 -0.20 12.99 -18.77
C LYS A 252 -0.98 14.18 -18.22
N GLN A 253 -2.28 14.30 -18.54
CA GLN A 253 -3.13 15.35 -17.96
C GLN A 253 -3.20 15.26 -16.43
N VAL A 254 -3.23 14.05 -15.86
CA VAL A 254 -3.18 13.86 -14.39
C VAL A 254 -1.84 14.33 -13.83
N TRP A 255 -0.71 13.99 -14.45
CA TRP A 255 0.61 14.45 -14.02
C TRP A 255 0.76 15.97 -14.12
N GLU A 256 0.32 16.58 -15.22
CA GLU A 256 0.33 18.04 -15.41
C GLU A 256 -0.52 18.76 -14.35
N LYS A 257 -1.70 18.23 -14.02
CA LYS A 257 -2.55 18.74 -12.94
C LYS A 257 -1.83 18.66 -11.59
N GLY A 258 -1.18 17.53 -11.31
CA GLY A 258 -0.37 17.33 -10.11
C GLY A 258 0.80 18.31 -10.05
N GLU A 259 1.59 18.45 -11.11
CA GLU A 259 2.74 19.37 -11.17
C GLU A 259 2.29 20.82 -10.95
N HIS A 260 1.17 21.23 -11.55
CA HIS A 260 0.63 22.58 -11.34
C HIS A 260 0.34 22.86 -9.87
N LYS A 261 -0.16 21.87 -9.12
CA LYS A 261 -0.48 21.98 -7.69
C LYS A 261 0.76 21.81 -6.80
N TYR A 262 1.71 20.97 -7.20
CA TYR A 262 2.94 20.64 -6.48
C TYR A 262 4.19 20.90 -7.33
N PRO A 263 4.50 22.17 -7.66
CA PRO A 263 5.56 22.51 -8.61
C PRO A 263 6.98 22.14 -8.15
N ASN A 264 7.15 21.83 -6.86
CA ASN A 264 8.43 21.42 -6.28
C ASN A 264 8.60 19.89 -6.25
N ASN A 265 7.60 19.10 -6.63
CA ASN A 265 7.72 17.65 -6.66
C ASN A 265 8.42 17.20 -7.95
N GLU A 266 9.64 16.68 -7.83
CA GLU A 266 10.47 16.26 -8.96
C GLU A 266 9.82 15.14 -9.77
N GLY A 267 9.16 14.17 -9.11
CA GLY A 267 8.52 13.03 -9.77
C GLY A 267 7.38 13.43 -10.72
N LEU A 268 6.60 14.46 -10.37
CA LEU A 268 5.56 15.04 -11.23
C LEU A 268 6.15 15.84 -12.38
N LYS A 269 7.14 16.69 -12.08
CA LYS A 269 7.84 17.52 -13.08
C LYS A 269 8.55 16.67 -14.14
N ASP A 270 9.19 15.59 -13.75
CA ASP A 270 9.87 14.69 -14.68
C ASP A 270 8.86 14.02 -15.63
N ARG A 271 7.69 13.63 -15.10
CA ARG A 271 6.64 12.93 -15.83
C ARG A 271 5.85 13.82 -16.79
N SER A 272 5.51 15.04 -16.39
CA SER A 272 4.73 15.97 -17.22
C SER A 272 5.46 16.39 -18.50
N ASN A 273 6.80 16.35 -18.48
CA ASN A 273 7.63 16.73 -19.62
C ASN A 273 7.92 15.59 -20.62
N LEU A 274 7.42 14.37 -20.37
CA LEU A 274 7.70 13.22 -21.22
C LEU A 274 6.90 13.23 -22.52
N SER A 275 7.53 12.78 -23.61
CA SER A 275 6.77 12.35 -24.79
C SER A 275 5.98 11.08 -24.49
N ASP A 276 4.95 10.79 -25.29
CA ASP A 276 4.08 9.63 -25.08
C ASP A 276 4.87 8.30 -25.06
N LYS A 277 5.90 8.19 -25.90
CA LYS A 277 6.79 7.02 -25.94
C LYS A 277 7.64 6.90 -24.66
N GLU A 278 8.13 8.03 -24.14
CA GLU A 278 8.92 8.05 -22.92
C GLU A 278 8.05 7.76 -21.69
N ALA A 279 6.81 8.27 -21.66
CA ALA A 279 5.83 7.97 -20.63
C ALA A 279 5.54 6.47 -20.54
N VAL A 280 5.21 5.82 -21.67
CA VAL A 280 4.97 4.36 -21.71
C VAL A 280 6.20 3.59 -21.25
N LYS A 281 7.39 4.00 -21.70
CA LYS A 281 8.66 3.36 -21.29
C LYS A 281 8.87 3.47 -19.78
N LEU A 282 8.80 4.68 -19.23
CA LEU A 282 8.96 4.93 -17.80
C LEU A 282 7.98 4.08 -16.99
N VAL A 283 6.69 4.14 -17.34
CA VAL A 283 5.64 3.41 -16.62
C VAL A 283 5.84 1.90 -16.68
N THR A 284 6.28 1.37 -17.82
CA THR A 284 6.65 -0.04 -17.96
C THR A 284 7.82 -0.41 -17.04
N GLU A 285 8.84 0.45 -16.94
CA GLU A 285 10.02 0.21 -16.10
C GLU A 285 9.68 0.29 -14.59
N VAL A 286 8.84 1.24 -14.17
CA VAL A 286 8.53 1.46 -12.75
C VAL A 286 7.33 0.66 -12.23
N ARG A 287 6.38 0.26 -13.09
CA ARG A 287 5.14 -0.47 -12.73
C ARG A 287 5.01 -1.86 -13.37
N GLY A 288 5.89 -2.22 -14.30
CA GLY A 288 5.79 -3.46 -15.05
C GLY A 288 6.45 -4.62 -14.34
N ILE A 289 5.65 -5.52 -13.76
CA ILE A 289 6.13 -6.87 -13.43
C ILE A 289 6.41 -7.69 -14.69
N ASP A 290 5.89 -7.25 -15.85
CA ASP A 290 6.06 -7.89 -17.16
C ASP A 290 7.53 -8.04 -17.57
N ILE A 291 8.41 -7.18 -17.06
CA ILE A 291 9.86 -7.24 -17.26
C ILE A 291 10.63 -7.71 -16.00
N PHE A 292 9.91 -8.20 -14.98
CA PHE A 292 10.47 -8.62 -13.68
C PHE A 292 11.33 -7.54 -13.00
N GLN A 293 11.07 -6.27 -13.28
CA GLN A 293 11.76 -5.18 -12.63
C GLN A 293 11.18 -4.97 -11.23
N ARG A 294 12.07 -4.83 -10.26
CA ARG A 294 11.71 -4.50 -8.89
C ARG A 294 11.22 -3.05 -8.83
N PRO A 295 9.97 -2.78 -8.42
CA PRO A 295 9.52 -1.42 -8.15
C PRO A 295 10.35 -0.76 -7.04
N ASP A 296 10.26 0.56 -6.96
CA ASP A 296 10.89 1.31 -5.87
C ASP A 296 10.36 0.84 -4.51
N ALA A 297 11.27 0.55 -3.58
CA ALA A 297 10.92 0.08 -2.23
C ALA A 297 10.19 1.15 -1.40
N SER A 298 10.35 2.43 -1.76
CA SER A 298 9.71 3.56 -1.08
C SER A 298 8.21 3.68 -1.36
N ILE A 299 7.67 2.99 -2.37
CA ILE A 299 6.29 3.23 -2.82
C ILE A 299 5.21 2.93 -1.78
N THR A 300 5.46 1.95 -0.92
CA THR A 300 4.56 1.61 0.18
C THR A 300 5.01 2.27 1.48
N ASN A 301 6.13 3.00 1.50
CA ASN A 301 6.67 3.58 2.71
C ASN A 301 5.81 4.76 3.18
N LEU A 302 5.16 4.57 4.32
CA LEU A 302 4.28 5.58 4.90
C LEU A 302 5.05 6.69 5.62
N ASN A 303 6.38 6.60 5.78
CA ASN A 303 7.17 7.63 6.46
C ASN A 303 7.00 9.03 5.86
N VAL A 304 6.77 9.12 4.55
CA VAL A 304 6.50 10.39 3.85
C VAL A 304 5.28 11.14 4.41
N ILE A 305 4.42 10.49 5.19
CA ILE A 305 3.24 11.14 5.76
C ILE A 305 3.60 12.03 6.96
N TRP A 306 4.67 11.71 7.69
CA TRP A 306 4.98 12.33 9.00
C TRP A 306 6.44 12.77 9.19
N GLU A 307 7.34 12.50 8.24
CA GLU A 307 8.70 13.06 8.21
C GLU A 307 8.71 14.47 7.60
#